data_AF-A0A1V8V5E1-F1
#
_entry.id   AF-A0A1V8V5E1-F1
#
_cell.length_a   1.000
_cell.length_b   1.000
_cell.length_c   1.000
_cell.angle_alpha   90.00
_cell.angle_beta   90.00
_cell.angle_gamma   90.00
#
_symmetry.space_group_name_H-M   'P 1'
#
loop_
_entity.id
_entity.type
_entity.pdbx_description
1 polymer ?
#
loop_
_entity_poly.entity_id
_entity_poly.type
_entity_poly.pdbx_seq_one_letter_code
_entity_poly.pdbx_strand_id
1 'polypeptide(L)'
;MSSSAATSGLKRKHTIDLTQDSVSPSASSRRSIESSTPSLPAGSGMSDTTEDSLPDLAAFDPARAKYRDSALLNVKELCQLIAPYANSSVSLENIATNAGRWANDPAGLLPAKPIVGCVGGSGAGKSSTQNSMMDEADMARTGSVGNACTNIPTFYVETVSEQTLTYAAKVEYMSDAELRIFLRSQLDNYNSFTFNAQTDWSATMKLEYGNLAKTAQDTFHCILGNMVAFASPGATVETLRRSHESGDDLLENMVTCVTRQLRKLQTTGVVPCVLFETDSQEELKARLLRLTDSDHGEDTSSLWPLVAVAYVGNKASALLKHVTLLDLPGITDTNQLRVDMTHRYISRCHAMLCIVPTDRVIDNPEVERIIATYADRFPNALAVVVTKSDTGLDNNLARELIRKGQSVGDYEELCNERTALKVQITELKASCKEAKKNGKRAKTSTFEEIDELSDHLAEIERKCNVCLYDARMSWIKKQVCSDKKRHIPRNCSLEVFGISNAWYTHMQSPGDAAGVAYDTIVQPDDTGIPILRKYLRRLAAPRITTADDDLICSKIPVFYRAL
;
A
#
# COMPACT_ATOMS: atom_id res chain seq x y z
N MET A 1 63.94 -28.17 -44.23
CA MET A 1 64.57 -29.32 -43.55
C MET A 1 63.61 -29.83 -42.47
N SER A 2 63.76 -31.10 -42.08
CA SER A 2 63.40 -31.81 -40.83
C SER A 2 62.49 -31.12 -39.78
N SER A 3 61.59 -31.78 -39.04
CA SER A 3 60.93 -33.11 -39.08
C SER A 3 59.97 -33.20 -37.86
N SER A 4 59.08 -34.20 -37.79
CA SER A 4 57.94 -34.25 -36.83
C SER A 4 58.22 -34.88 -35.45
N ALA A 5 57.58 -34.35 -34.39
CA ALA A 5 56.99 -35.03 -33.19
C ALA A 5 56.58 -33.96 -32.14
N ALA A 6 55.60 -34.09 -31.23
CA ALA A 6 54.37 -34.91 -31.03
C ALA A 6 53.59 -34.24 -29.83
N THR A 7 52.43 -34.61 -29.27
CA THR A 7 51.49 -35.76 -29.34
C THR A 7 50.09 -35.32 -28.83
N SER A 8 49.01 -36.08 -29.13
CA SER A 8 47.66 -36.09 -28.48
C SER A 8 46.83 -34.77 -28.38
N GLY A 9 45.49 -34.75 -28.29
CA GLY A 9 44.46 -35.80 -28.46
C GLY A 9 43.08 -35.32 -27.95
N LEU A 10 42.04 -35.24 -28.81
CA LEU A 10 40.76 -34.56 -28.48
C LEU A 10 39.51 -35.48 -28.38
N LYS A 11 38.55 -35.09 -27.52
CA LYS A 11 37.11 -35.42 -27.55
C LYS A 11 36.32 -34.16 -27.14
N ARG A 12 35.52 -33.56 -28.03
CA ARG A 12 34.09 -33.84 -28.36
C ARG A 12 33.07 -33.50 -27.26
N LYS A 13 32.21 -32.51 -27.56
CA LYS A 13 30.78 -32.42 -27.22
C LYS A 13 30.02 -31.97 -28.48
N HIS A 14 28.73 -32.25 -28.57
CA HIS A 14 27.84 -31.87 -29.68
C HIS A 14 26.47 -31.41 -29.15
N THR A 15 25.82 -30.54 -29.91
CA THR A 15 24.43 -30.07 -29.71
C THR A 15 23.55 -30.63 -30.83
N ILE A 16 22.29 -30.98 -30.54
CA ILE A 16 21.23 -31.29 -31.52
C ILE A 16 19.89 -30.76 -30.98
N ASP A 17 19.05 -30.23 -31.88
CA ASP A 17 17.70 -29.70 -31.63
C ASP A 17 16.62 -30.77 -31.35
N LEU A 18 15.41 -30.31 -31.03
CA LEU A 18 14.20 -31.14 -30.93
C LEU A 18 13.17 -30.72 -31.99
N THR A 19 12.66 -31.69 -32.74
CA THR A 19 11.50 -31.55 -33.64
C THR A 19 10.28 -32.25 -33.05
N GLN A 20 9.08 -31.77 -33.39
CA GLN A 20 7.82 -32.43 -33.05
C GLN A 20 7.65 -33.74 -33.81
N ASP A 21 6.96 -34.72 -33.21
CA ASP A 21 5.97 -35.52 -33.94
C ASP A 21 4.97 -36.20 -32.99
N SER A 22 3.83 -36.69 -33.51
CA SER A 22 2.67 -37.10 -32.68
C SER A 22 2.18 -38.53 -32.91
N VAL A 23 2.14 -39.35 -31.85
CA VAL A 23 1.49 -40.69 -31.85
C VAL A 23 0.89 -41.00 -30.47
N SER A 24 -0.36 -41.46 -30.43
CA SER A 24 -0.97 -42.15 -29.28
C SER A 24 -0.93 -43.66 -29.51
N PRO A 25 -0.82 -44.52 -28.47
CA PRO A 25 -2.01 -45.34 -28.16
C PRO A 25 -2.15 -45.86 -26.71
N SER A 26 -3.40 -46.26 -26.41
CA SER A 26 -3.80 -47.34 -25.50
C SER A 26 -3.67 -47.16 -23.98
N ALA A 27 -4.63 -47.75 -23.26
CA ALA A 27 -4.75 -47.69 -21.81
C ALA A 27 -4.28 -48.98 -21.13
N SER A 28 -3.85 -48.88 -19.87
CA SER A 28 -3.83 -50.03 -18.96
C SER A 28 -4.32 -49.62 -17.56
N SER A 29 -5.15 -50.45 -16.94
CA SER A 29 -5.82 -50.12 -15.68
C SER A 29 -5.02 -50.62 -14.47
N ARG A 30 -4.80 -49.75 -13.49
CA ARG A 30 -4.46 -50.14 -12.11
C ARG A 30 -5.25 -49.29 -11.11
N ARG A 31 -5.74 -49.95 -10.07
CA ARG A 31 -6.75 -49.45 -9.13
C ARG A 31 -6.17 -48.36 -8.22
N SER A 32 -6.88 -47.24 -8.10
CA SER A 32 -6.78 -46.35 -6.95
C SER A 32 -7.21 -47.09 -5.68
N ILE A 33 -6.54 -46.83 -4.56
CA ILE A 33 -7.03 -47.18 -3.22
C ILE A 33 -7.38 -45.86 -2.54
N GLU A 34 -8.64 -45.71 -2.15
CA GLU A 34 -9.13 -44.52 -1.47
C GLU A 34 -8.60 -44.46 -0.04
N SER A 35 -7.81 -43.43 0.27
CA SER A 35 -7.46 -43.07 1.65
C SER A 35 -8.25 -41.83 2.07
N SER A 36 -9.25 -42.02 2.92
CA SER A 36 -10.18 -40.98 3.34
C SER A 36 -9.47 -39.81 4.04
N THR A 37 -9.49 -38.63 3.43
CA THR A 37 -9.25 -37.36 4.13
C THR A 37 -10.51 -36.95 4.90
N PRO A 38 -10.40 -36.31 6.08
CA PRO A 38 -11.56 -35.73 6.76
C PRO A 38 -12.13 -34.56 5.93
N SER A 39 -13.41 -34.63 5.60
CA SER A 39 -14.12 -33.55 4.91
C SER A 39 -14.59 -32.50 5.92
N LEU A 40 -13.91 -31.35 5.98
CA LEU A 40 -14.47 -30.15 6.61
C LEU A 40 -15.63 -29.58 5.76
N PRO A 41 -16.56 -28.82 6.35
CA PRO A 41 -17.80 -28.44 5.66
C PRO A 41 -17.59 -27.40 4.56
N ALA A 42 -17.88 -27.77 3.30
CA ALA A 42 -18.08 -26.80 2.23
C ALA A 42 -19.53 -26.27 2.31
N GLY A 43 -19.74 -25.03 2.77
CA GLY A 43 -21.12 -24.54 2.97
C GLY A 43 -21.36 -23.14 3.56
N SER A 44 -20.35 -22.28 3.69
CA SER A 44 -20.53 -20.84 3.99
C SER A 44 -19.37 -20.11 3.29
N GLY A 45 -19.58 -19.08 2.46
CA GLY A 45 -20.59 -18.03 2.58
C GLY A 45 -19.91 -16.85 3.27
N MET A 46 -19.75 -15.71 2.58
CA MET A 46 -19.04 -14.54 3.14
C MET A 46 -19.76 -14.08 4.41
N SER A 47 -19.12 -14.28 5.56
CA SER A 47 -19.69 -14.03 6.88
C SER A 47 -18.76 -13.15 7.70
N ASP A 48 -19.23 -11.95 8.00
CA ASP A 48 -18.70 -10.99 8.97
C ASP A 48 -17.16 -10.84 8.97
N THR A 49 -16.67 -10.01 8.05
CA THR A 49 -15.50 -9.20 8.36
C THR A 49 -15.76 -8.49 9.69
N THR A 50 -14.83 -8.62 10.63
CA THR A 50 -14.97 -7.96 11.93
C THR A 50 -14.81 -6.45 11.75
N GLU A 51 -15.91 -5.72 11.54
CA GLU A 51 -15.88 -4.26 11.45
C GLU A 51 -15.31 -3.71 12.77
N ASP A 52 -14.03 -3.29 12.72
CA ASP A 52 -13.30 -2.82 13.89
C ASP A 52 -14.14 -1.79 14.64
N SER A 53 -14.27 -1.92 15.96
CA SER A 53 -15.10 -0.98 16.74
C SER A 53 -14.69 0.48 16.49
N LEU A 54 -15.67 1.31 16.09
CA LEU A 54 -15.44 2.75 15.87
C LEU A 54 -14.80 3.40 17.12
N PRO A 55 -14.02 4.48 16.95
CA PRO A 55 -13.48 5.20 18.09
C PRO A 55 -14.60 5.74 18.98
N ASP A 56 -14.51 5.47 20.28
CA ASP A 56 -15.36 6.09 21.30
C ASP A 56 -15.03 7.59 21.39
N LEU A 57 -15.72 8.37 20.57
CA LEU A 57 -15.64 9.81 20.41
C LEU A 57 -16.99 10.31 19.88
N ALA A 58 -17.43 11.49 20.32
CA ALA A 58 -18.73 12.07 19.94
C ALA A 58 -18.94 12.27 18.42
N ALA A 59 -17.89 12.20 17.61
CA ALA A 59 -17.95 12.22 16.14
C ALA A 59 -18.48 10.92 15.51
N PHE A 60 -18.45 9.80 16.25
CA PHE A 60 -18.90 8.48 15.80
C PHE A 60 -20.16 8.00 16.55
N ASP A 61 -20.79 8.89 17.33
CA ASP A 61 -22.07 8.62 17.97
C ASP A 61 -23.16 8.35 16.90
N PRO A 62 -23.81 7.17 16.89
CA PRO A 62 -24.89 6.87 15.93
C PRO A 62 -26.04 7.89 15.93
N ALA A 63 -26.25 8.61 17.03
CA ALA A 63 -27.24 9.69 17.08
C ALA A 63 -26.87 10.87 16.15
N ARG A 64 -25.57 11.20 15.99
CA ARG A 64 -25.14 12.29 15.08
C ARG A 64 -25.53 12.00 13.63
N ALA A 65 -25.34 10.78 13.15
CA ALA A 65 -25.72 10.39 11.79
C ALA A 65 -27.22 10.67 11.53
N LYS A 66 -28.09 10.22 12.44
CA LYS A 66 -29.54 10.47 12.37
C LYS A 66 -29.89 11.97 12.36
N TYR A 67 -29.24 12.80 13.19
CA TYR A 67 -29.46 14.24 13.18
C TYR A 67 -28.98 14.89 11.88
N ARG A 68 -27.84 14.43 11.33
CA ARG A 68 -27.29 14.90 10.07
C ARG A 68 -28.21 14.57 8.88
N ASP A 69 -28.72 13.35 8.80
CA ASP A 69 -29.67 12.95 7.75
C ASP A 69 -30.97 13.75 7.82
N SER A 70 -31.48 13.98 9.04
CA SER A 70 -32.65 14.83 9.30
C SER A 70 -32.39 16.29 8.87
N ALA A 71 -31.19 16.80 9.13
CA ALA A 71 -30.78 18.15 8.74
C ALA A 71 -30.68 18.32 7.21
N LEU A 72 -30.13 17.31 6.51
CA LEU A 72 -30.05 17.29 5.05
C LEU A 72 -31.44 17.16 4.40
N LEU A 73 -32.34 16.36 4.98
CA LEU A 73 -33.73 16.26 4.53
C LEU A 73 -34.46 17.60 4.66
N ASN A 74 -34.36 18.27 5.81
CA ASN A 74 -34.96 19.59 6.03
C ASN A 74 -34.46 20.62 4.98
N VAL A 75 -33.16 20.63 4.66
CA VAL A 75 -32.60 21.51 3.61
C VAL A 75 -33.21 21.22 2.24
N LYS A 76 -33.41 19.93 1.90
CA LYS A 76 -34.00 19.50 0.64
C LYS A 76 -35.49 19.87 0.54
N GLU A 77 -36.26 19.68 1.59
CA GLU A 77 -37.69 20.05 1.65
C GLU A 77 -37.87 21.58 1.57
N LEU A 78 -37.07 22.35 2.32
CA LEU A 78 -37.05 23.81 2.22
C LEU A 78 -36.70 24.26 0.79
N CYS A 79 -35.68 23.67 0.16
CA CYS A 79 -35.34 23.97 -1.23
C CYS A 79 -36.53 23.77 -2.19
N GLN A 80 -37.30 22.70 -2.01
CA GLN A 80 -38.49 22.42 -2.82
C GLN A 80 -39.63 23.41 -2.57
N LEU A 81 -39.80 23.89 -1.33
CA LEU A 81 -40.79 24.90 -0.97
C LEU A 81 -40.44 26.30 -1.52
N ILE A 82 -39.16 26.65 -1.58
CA ILE A 82 -38.68 28.01 -1.93
C ILE A 82 -38.44 28.17 -3.43
N ALA A 83 -38.00 27.13 -4.14
CA ALA A 83 -37.69 27.20 -5.57
C ALA A 83 -38.80 27.80 -6.46
N PRO A 84 -40.11 27.54 -6.25
CA PRO A 84 -41.19 28.20 -7.01
C PRO A 84 -41.23 29.73 -6.87
N TYR A 85 -40.69 30.27 -5.78
CA TYR A 85 -40.71 31.70 -5.42
C TYR A 85 -39.36 32.40 -5.65
N ALA A 86 -38.36 31.72 -6.22
CA ALA A 86 -37.02 32.28 -6.44
C ALA A 86 -37.07 33.62 -7.20
N ASN A 87 -37.90 33.72 -8.24
CA ASN A 87 -38.06 34.92 -9.06
C ASN A 87 -38.86 36.06 -8.38
N SER A 88 -39.37 35.86 -7.15
CA SER A 88 -40.19 36.85 -6.44
C SER A 88 -39.37 37.94 -5.74
N SER A 89 -38.09 37.71 -5.45
CA SER A 89 -37.13 38.74 -5.01
C SER A 89 -35.69 38.27 -5.14
N VAL A 90 -34.74 39.20 -5.28
CA VAL A 90 -33.29 38.90 -5.29
C VAL A 90 -32.86 38.16 -4.00
N SER A 91 -33.52 38.40 -2.87
CA SER A 91 -33.28 37.64 -1.64
C SER A 91 -33.70 36.17 -1.79
N LEU A 92 -34.90 35.91 -2.30
CA LEU A 92 -35.40 34.54 -2.53
C LEU A 92 -34.63 33.81 -3.64
N GLU A 93 -34.15 34.52 -4.67
CA GLU A 93 -33.26 33.98 -5.70
C GLU A 93 -31.94 33.47 -5.09
N ASN A 94 -31.32 34.28 -4.22
CA ASN A 94 -30.08 33.90 -3.51
C ASN A 94 -30.32 32.74 -2.53
N ILE A 95 -31.44 32.74 -1.81
CA ILE A 95 -31.81 31.66 -0.88
C ILE A 95 -32.06 30.35 -1.66
N ALA A 96 -32.87 30.38 -2.72
CA ALA A 96 -33.14 29.24 -3.58
C ALA A 96 -31.86 28.70 -4.25
N THR A 97 -30.96 29.58 -4.69
CA THR A 97 -29.67 29.21 -5.28
C THR A 97 -28.76 28.49 -4.27
N ASN A 98 -28.68 28.99 -3.03
CA ASN A 98 -27.88 28.35 -1.99
C ASN A 98 -28.51 27.04 -1.49
N ALA A 99 -29.84 26.98 -1.34
CA ALA A 99 -30.56 25.75 -1.04
C ALA A 99 -30.34 24.70 -2.14
N GLY A 100 -30.44 25.11 -3.41
CA GLY A 100 -30.25 24.26 -4.58
C GLY A 100 -28.84 23.69 -4.67
N ARG A 101 -27.81 24.47 -4.33
CA ARG A 101 -26.43 23.96 -4.20
C ARG A 101 -26.34 22.84 -3.16
N TRP A 102 -26.93 23.04 -1.98
CA TRP A 102 -26.90 22.05 -0.89
C TRP A 102 -27.76 20.80 -1.17
N ALA A 103 -28.89 20.95 -1.87
CA ALA A 103 -29.79 19.86 -2.21
C ALA A 103 -29.30 19.03 -3.41
N ASN A 104 -28.57 19.65 -4.35
CA ASN A 104 -28.05 19.00 -5.56
C ASN A 104 -26.61 18.49 -5.40
N ASP A 105 -25.81 19.07 -4.49
CA ASP A 105 -24.51 18.54 -4.06
C ASP A 105 -24.47 18.27 -2.54
N PRO A 106 -25.02 17.13 -2.07
CA PRO A 106 -24.83 16.67 -0.70
C PRO A 106 -23.38 16.28 -0.39
N ALA A 107 -22.56 15.95 -1.40
CA ALA A 107 -21.18 15.53 -1.20
C ALA A 107 -20.29 16.71 -0.77
N GLY A 108 -20.51 17.90 -1.32
CA GLY A 108 -19.93 19.16 -0.86
C GLY A 108 -20.32 19.59 0.56
N LEU A 109 -21.27 18.90 1.20
CA LEU A 109 -21.60 19.06 2.62
C LEU A 109 -20.93 18.00 3.52
N LEU A 110 -20.43 16.89 2.98
CA LEU A 110 -19.86 15.80 3.77
C LEU A 110 -18.57 16.20 4.48
N PRO A 111 -18.22 15.57 5.61
CA PRO A 111 -16.93 15.77 6.27
C PRO A 111 -15.74 15.52 5.33
N ALA A 112 -14.92 16.55 5.11
CA ALA A 112 -13.73 16.45 4.28
C ALA A 112 -12.71 15.50 4.93
N LYS A 113 -12.56 14.29 4.38
CA LYS A 113 -11.71 13.22 4.90
C LYS A 113 -10.24 13.67 5.08
N PRO A 114 -9.55 13.29 6.16
CA PRO A 114 -8.12 13.52 6.29
C PRO A 114 -7.37 12.66 5.25
N ILE A 115 -6.23 13.19 4.78
CA ILE A 115 -5.34 12.51 3.83
C ILE A 115 -4.14 12.01 4.62
N VAL A 116 -3.92 10.70 4.62
CA VAL A 116 -2.89 10.01 5.41
C VAL A 116 -1.80 9.55 4.46
N GLY A 117 -0.65 10.23 4.46
CA GLY A 117 0.51 9.83 3.66
C GLY A 117 1.29 8.69 4.32
N CYS A 118 1.77 7.73 3.53
CA CYS A 118 2.72 6.71 3.99
C CYS A 118 4.13 7.03 3.48
N VAL A 119 5.13 7.06 4.36
CA VAL A 119 6.55 7.30 4.03
C VAL A 119 7.47 6.30 4.73
N GLY A 120 8.70 6.18 4.26
CA GLY A 120 9.72 5.25 4.75
C GLY A 120 10.36 4.45 3.61
N GLY A 121 11.44 3.74 3.93
CA GLY A 121 12.34 3.14 2.95
C GLY A 121 11.75 2.04 2.05
N SER A 122 12.59 1.56 1.13
CA SER A 122 12.30 0.35 0.36
C SER A 122 12.33 -0.88 1.28
N GLY A 123 11.49 -1.89 1.01
CA GLY A 123 11.40 -3.11 1.83
C GLY A 123 10.81 -2.93 3.24
N ALA A 124 10.41 -1.71 3.63
CA ALA A 124 9.79 -1.40 4.93
C ALA A 124 8.34 -1.88 5.07
N GLY A 125 7.69 -2.29 3.97
CA GLY A 125 6.32 -2.83 3.98
C GLY A 125 5.20 -1.80 3.83
N LYS A 126 5.45 -0.63 3.20
CA LYS A 126 4.44 0.43 2.96
C LYS A 126 3.15 -0.11 2.33
N SER A 127 3.25 -0.69 1.14
CA SER A 127 2.10 -1.20 0.37
C SER A 127 1.39 -2.35 1.10
N SER A 128 2.14 -3.29 1.68
CA SER A 128 1.57 -4.36 2.51
C SER A 128 0.79 -3.83 3.72
N THR A 129 1.25 -2.73 4.31
CA THR A 129 0.56 -2.06 5.43
C THR A 129 -0.72 -1.38 4.94
N GLN A 130 -0.71 -0.75 3.76
CA GLN A 130 -1.92 -0.19 3.14
C GLN A 130 -2.94 -1.28 2.84
N ASN A 131 -2.50 -2.44 2.33
CA ASN A 131 -3.33 -3.61 2.06
C ASN A 131 -4.02 -4.11 3.33
N SER A 132 -3.26 -4.44 4.38
CA SER A 132 -3.82 -4.82 5.68
C SER A 132 -4.72 -3.72 6.28
N MET A 133 -4.39 -2.44 6.14
CA MET A 133 -5.25 -1.34 6.61
C MET A 133 -6.57 -1.23 5.85
N MET A 134 -6.58 -1.44 4.53
CA MET A 134 -7.79 -1.38 3.68
C MET A 134 -8.66 -2.64 3.75
N ASP A 135 -8.12 -3.73 4.29
CA ASP A 135 -8.67 -5.10 4.28
C ASP A 135 -8.47 -5.87 2.96
N GLU A 136 -7.53 -5.42 2.13
CA GLU A 136 -7.42 -5.78 0.72
C GLU A 136 -6.01 -6.30 0.37
N ALA A 137 -5.85 -7.62 0.24
CA ALA A 137 -4.54 -8.29 0.24
C ALA A 137 -3.53 -7.77 -0.82
N ASP A 138 -3.99 -7.33 -1.99
CA ASP A 138 -3.14 -6.99 -3.15
C ASP A 138 -3.52 -5.68 -3.88
N MET A 139 -4.23 -4.77 -3.20
CA MET A 139 -4.72 -3.50 -3.78
C MET A 139 -3.58 -2.50 -4.09
N ALA A 140 -2.70 -2.26 -3.12
CA ALA A 140 -1.44 -1.55 -3.32
C ALA A 140 -0.33 -2.55 -3.68
N ARG A 141 0.48 -2.23 -4.70
CA ARG A 141 1.44 -3.19 -5.27
C ARG A 141 2.50 -3.63 -4.25
N THR A 142 2.50 -4.93 -3.95
CA THR A 142 3.56 -5.61 -3.21
C THR A 142 4.51 -6.36 -4.17
N GLY A 143 5.79 -6.44 -3.81
CA GLY A 143 6.82 -7.06 -4.64
C GLY A 143 8.24 -6.81 -4.09
N SER A 144 9.23 -7.57 -4.55
CA SER A 144 10.63 -7.45 -4.08
C SER A 144 11.67 -7.80 -5.16
N VAL A 145 11.43 -7.40 -6.41
CA VAL A 145 12.32 -7.65 -7.57
C VAL A 145 13.41 -6.56 -7.70
N GLY A 146 13.91 -6.01 -6.59
CA GLY A 146 14.90 -4.93 -6.53
C GLY A 146 14.40 -3.53 -6.94
N ASN A 147 13.42 -3.44 -7.83
CA ASN A 147 12.82 -2.18 -8.31
C ASN A 147 11.82 -1.58 -7.31
N ALA A 148 11.56 -0.28 -7.44
CA ALA A 148 10.60 0.45 -6.61
C ALA A 148 9.14 0.00 -6.89
N CYS A 149 8.36 -0.21 -5.83
CA CYS A 149 6.98 -0.69 -5.96
C CYS A 149 5.94 0.41 -6.24
N THR A 150 6.26 1.68 -5.95
CA THR A 150 5.37 2.83 -6.12
C THR A 150 6.03 3.85 -7.03
N ASN A 151 5.52 4.00 -8.25
CA ASN A 151 6.06 4.95 -9.25
C ASN A 151 5.46 6.34 -9.16
N ILE A 152 4.18 6.40 -8.78
CA ILE A 152 3.34 7.61 -8.83
C ILE A 152 2.63 7.79 -7.48
N PRO A 153 2.18 9.01 -7.15
CA PRO A 153 1.26 9.24 -6.04
C PRO A 153 -0.10 8.58 -6.33
N THR A 154 -0.55 7.71 -5.41
CA THR A 154 -1.82 6.98 -5.54
C THR A 154 -2.70 7.23 -4.32
N PHE A 155 -3.86 7.84 -4.53
CA PHE A 155 -4.88 8.04 -3.51
C PHE A 155 -5.84 6.85 -3.46
N TYR A 156 -6.01 6.22 -2.30
CA TYR A 156 -7.10 5.27 -2.08
C TYR A 156 -8.27 5.98 -1.39
N VAL A 157 -9.44 5.89 -2.01
CA VAL A 157 -10.68 6.60 -1.64
C VAL A 157 -11.87 5.64 -1.61
N GLU A 158 -12.95 6.01 -0.95
CA GLU A 158 -14.20 5.22 -0.96
C GLU A 158 -14.83 5.17 -2.36
N THR A 159 -14.88 6.32 -3.04
CA THR A 159 -15.44 6.46 -4.38
C THR A 159 -14.57 7.36 -5.25
N VAL A 160 -14.40 6.96 -6.52
CA VAL A 160 -14.08 7.88 -7.61
C VAL A 160 -15.38 8.52 -8.12
N SER A 161 -15.30 9.70 -8.74
CA SER A 161 -16.46 10.41 -9.29
C SER A 161 -17.34 9.49 -10.17
N GLU A 162 -18.65 9.51 -9.92
CA GLU A 162 -19.68 8.76 -10.65
C GLU A 162 -19.59 7.21 -10.57
N GLN A 163 -18.71 6.66 -9.72
CA GLN A 163 -18.49 5.20 -9.58
C GLN A 163 -19.75 4.42 -9.15
N THR A 164 -20.19 3.51 -10.03
CA THR A 164 -21.29 2.57 -9.81
C THR A 164 -20.81 1.22 -9.26
N LEU A 165 -19.75 0.64 -9.82
CA LEU A 165 -19.23 -0.69 -9.46
C LEU A 165 -18.34 -0.66 -8.20
N THR A 166 -17.98 -1.85 -7.68
CA THR A 166 -17.25 -2.03 -6.41
C THR A 166 -15.92 -1.28 -6.38
N TYR A 167 -15.18 -1.32 -7.50
CA TYR A 167 -13.91 -0.65 -7.68
C TYR A 167 -13.91 0.33 -8.86
N ALA A 168 -13.10 1.38 -8.76
CA ALA A 168 -12.78 2.25 -9.88
C ALA A 168 -11.36 2.79 -9.81
N ALA A 169 -10.83 3.23 -10.94
CA ALA A 169 -9.59 3.99 -11.01
C ALA A 169 -9.70 5.18 -11.95
N LYS A 170 -9.15 6.32 -11.51
CA LYS A 170 -8.92 7.51 -12.33
C LYS A 170 -7.43 7.80 -12.37
N VAL A 171 -6.82 7.74 -13.55
CA VAL A 171 -5.42 8.11 -13.79
C VAL A 171 -5.41 9.47 -14.47
N GLU A 172 -4.84 10.48 -13.81
CA GLU A 172 -4.70 11.84 -14.34
C GLU A 172 -3.28 12.04 -14.87
N TYR A 173 -3.14 12.41 -16.14
CA TYR A 173 -1.87 12.79 -16.76
C TYR A 173 -1.60 14.29 -16.60
N MET A 174 -0.34 14.69 -16.77
CA MET A 174 0.05 16.10 -16.85
C MET A 174 -0.78 16.84 -17.92
N SER A 175 -1.16 18.08 -17.61
CA SER A 175 -1.74 19.00 -18.61
C SER A 175 -0.75 19.31 -19.75
N ASP A 176 -1.23 19.71 -20.94
CA ASP A 176 -0.36 20.05 -22.08
C ASP A 176 0.72 21.10 -21.72
N ALA A 177 0.44 21.99 -20.77
CA ALA A 177 1.40 22.97 -20.24
C ALA A 177 2.45 22.32 -19.31
N GLU A 178 2.03 21.50 -18.35
CA GLU A 178 2.94 20.75 -17.48
C GLU A 178 3.82 19.77 -18.29
N LEU A 179 3.26 19.10 -19.29
CA LEU A 179 3.96 18.21 -20.22
C LEU A 179 5.11 18.91 -20.95
N ARG A 180 4.87 20.12 -21.49
CA ARG A 180 5.91 20.91 -22.17
C ARG A 180 7.03 21.33 -21.21
N ILE A 181 6.67 21.75 -19.99
CA ILE A 181 7.63 22.12 -18.93
C ILE A 181 8.46 20.90 -18.51
N PHE A 182 7.81 19.75 -18.31
CA PHE A 182 8.45 18.48 -17.94
C PHE A 182 9.45 18.01 -19.00
N LEU A 183 9.04 17.91 -20.26
CA LEU A 183 9.92 17.47 -21.36
C LEU A 183 11.09 18.43 -21.57
N ARG A 184 10.88 19.75 -21.45
CA ARG A 184 11.97 20.73 -21.46
C ARG A 184 12.94 20.51 -20.29
N SER A 185 12.44 20.34 -19.06
CA SER A 185 13.28 20.05 -17.89
C SER A 185 14.12 18.77 -18.07
N GLN A 186 13.58 17.72 -18.70
CA GLN A 186 14.36 16.52 -19.00
C GLN A 186 15.44 16.77 -20.07
N LEU A 187 15.17 17.59 -21.10
CA LEU A 187 16.19 18.02 -22.07
C LEU A 187 17.28 18.84 -21.39
N ASP A 188 16.91 19.80 -20.53
CA ASP A 188 17.83 20.68 -19.82
C ASP A 188 18.71 19.90 -18.82
N ASN A 189 18.13 18.92 -18.11
CA ASN A 189 18.87 17.99 -17.23
C ASN A 189 19.91 17.17 -18.00
N TYR A 190 19.50 16.58 -19.14
CA TYR A 190 20.40 15.78 -19.98
C TYR A 190 21.53 16.63 -20.58
N ASN A 191 21.18 17.79 -21.15
CA ASN A 191 22.13 18.70 -21.79
C ASN A 191 23.13 19.31 -20.79
N SER A 192 22.66 19.62 -19.57
CA SER A 192 23.52 20.13 -18.49
C SER A 192 24.67 19.18 -18.17
N PHE A 193 24.41 17.88 -18.05
CA PHE A 193 25.44 16.88 -17.74
C PHE A 193 26.23 16.39 -18.96
N THR A 194 25.59 16.28 -20.13
CA THR A 194 26.22 15.63 -21.31
C THR A 194 27.01 16.61 -22.18
N PHE A 195 26.54 17.86 -22.32
CA PHE A 195 27.15 18.85 -23.23
C PHE A 195 27.69 20.09 -22.50
N ASN A 196 27.02 20.54 -21.44
CA ASN A 196 27.39 21.75 -20.68
C ASN A 196 28.14 21.45 -19.36
N ALA A 197 28.78 20.28 -19.26
CA ALA A 197 29.41 19.81 -18.02
C ALA A 197 30.50 20.75 -17.50
N GLN A 198 30.37 21.22 -16.26
CA GLN A 198 31.32 22.17 -15.66
C GLN A 198 32.51 21.42 -15.03
N THR A 199 33.71 21.95 -15.22
CA THR A 199 34.96 21.28 -14.82
C THR A 199 35.15 21.25 -13.30
N ASP A 200 34.68 22.29 -12.61
CA ASP A 200 34.78 22.57 -11.18
C ASP A 200 33.74 21.82 -10.32
N TRP A 201 32.74 21.16 -10.91
CA TRP A 201 31.77 20.35 -10.17
C TRP A 201 32.43 19.36 -9.20
N SER A 202 31.93 19.34 -7.96
CA SER A 202 32.34 18.39 -6.94
C SER A 202 31.94 16.94 -7.31
N ALA A 203 32.47 15.96 -6.57
CA ALA A 203 32.06 14.57 -6.72
C ALA A 203 30.56 14.35 -6.43
N THR A 204 29.96 15.14 -5.53
CA THR A 204 28.52 15.07 -5.23
C THR A 204 27.69 15.65 -6.36
N MET A 205 28.06 16.83 -6.89
CA MET A 205 27.38 17.46 -8.03
C MET A 205 27.46 16.58 -9.30
N LYS A 206 28.62 15.98 -9.58
CA LYS A 206 28.79 15.03 -10.70
C LYS A 206 27.89 13.80 -10.57
N LEU A 207 27.63 13.31 -9.35
CA LEU A 207 26.68 12.21 -9.11
C LEU A 207 25.22 12.68 -9.26
N GLU A 208 24.89 13.86 -8.75
CA GLU A 208 23.55 14.46 -8.78
C GLU A 208 23.08 14.78 -10.21
N TYR A 209 23.86 15.56 -10.97
CA TYR A 209 23.58 15.85 -12.37
C TYR A 209 23.64 14.59 -13.25
N GLY A 210 24.49 13.61 -12.92
CA GLY A 210 24.54 12.32 -13.60
C GLY A 210 23.25 11.50 -13.40
N ASN A 211 22.69 11.50 -12.18
CA ASN A 211 21.41 10.85 -11.89
C ASN A 211 20.25 11.57 -12.57
N LEU A 212 20.25 12.91 -12.63
CA LEU A 212 19.26 13.69 -13.37
C LEU A 212 19.29 13.39 -14.88
N ALA A 213 20.47 13.41 -15.50
CA ALA A 213 20.62 13.13 -16.93
C ALA A 213 20.29 11.67 -17.29
N LYS A 214 20.64 10.71 -16.43
CA LYS A 214 20.18 9.32 -16.60
C LYS A 214 18.66 9.22 -16.49
N THR A 215 18.05 9.84 -15.48
CA THR A 215 16.58 9.85 -15.29
C THR A 215 15.88 10.42 -16.53
N ALA A 216 16.42 11.48 -17.13
CA ALA A 216 15.94 12.03 -18.40
C ALA A 216 16.05 11.05 -19.57
N GLN A 217 17.22 10.39 -19.75
CA GLN A 217 17.42 9.40 -20.82
C GLN A 217 16.45 8.21 -20.69
N ASP A 218 16.32 7.65 -19.48
CA ASP A 218 15.41 6.55 -19.19
C ASP A 218 13.94 6.97 -19.43
N THR A 219 13.59 8.21 -19.06
CA THR A 219 12.25 8.81 -19.31
C THR A 219 11.94 8.97 -20.80
N PHE A 220 12.89 9.47 -21.61
CA PHE A 220 12.69 9.59 -23.06
C PHE A 220 12.51 8.22 -23.73
N HIS A 221 13.33 7.22 -23.35
CA HIS A 221 13.19 5.87 -23.90
C HIS A 221 11.84 5.24 -23.52
N CYS A 222 11.39 5.41 -22.27
CA CYS A 222 10.11 4.90 -21.78
C CYS A 222 8.91 5.49 -22.55
N ILE A 223 8.85 6.82 -22.69
CA ILE A 223 7.70 7.53 -23.29
C ILE A 223 7.71 7.48 -24.83
N LEU A 224 8.90 7.50 -25.44
CA LEU A 224 9.08 7.74 -26.88
C LEU A 224 9.64 6.53 -27.65
N GLY A 225 9.90 5.38 -27.01
CA GLY A 225 10.49 4.19 -27.64
C GLY A 225 9.82 3.72 -28.94
N ASN A 226 8.53 4.00 -29.15
CA ASN A 226 7.81 3.73 -30.40
C ASN A 226 8.20 4.67 -31.58
N MET A 227 9.03 5.68 -31.34
CA MET A 227 9.70 6.48 -32.36
C MET A 227 11.08 5.86 -32.64
N VAL A 228 11.42 5.68 -33.92
CA VAL A 228 12.74 5.17 -34.36
C VAL A 228 13.91 5.98 -33.76
N ALA A 229 13.70 7.28 -33.49
CA ALA A 229 14.65 8.17 -32.85
C ALA A 229 14.97 7.84 -31.37
N PHE A 230 14.09 7.11 -30.68
CA PHE A 230 14.19 6.77 -29.24
C PHE A 230 14.07 5.26 -28.95
N ALA A 231 13.96 4.44 -30.00
CA ALA A 231 13.80 2.98 -29.94
C ALA A 231 14.98 2.21 -29.32
N SER A 232 16.11 2.88 -29.04
CA SER A 232 17.21 2.33 -28.26
C SER A 232 17.96 3.44 -27.52
N PRO A 233 18.65 3.14 -26.40
CA PRO A 233 19.45 4.14 -25.70
C PRO A 233 20.47 4.86 -26.57
N GLY A 234 21.07 4.18 -27.57
CA GLY A 234 21.99 4.79 -28.53
C GLY A 234 21.32 5.73 -29.53
N ALA A 235 20.13 5.37 -30.02
CA ALA A 235 19.33 6.26 -30.88
C ALA A 235 18.88 7.52 -30.12
N THR A 236 18.48 7.37 -28.85
CA THR A 236 18.15 8.49 -27.95
C THR A 236 19.32 9.46 -27.81
N VAL A 237 20.52 8.97 -27.44
CA VAL A 237 21.73 9.80 -27.29
C VAL A 237 22.06 10.57 -28.57
N GLU A 238 22.04 9.88 -29.71
CA GLU A 238 22.36 10.47 -31.01
C GLU A 238 21.31 11.50 -31.47
N THR A 239 20.02 11.28 -31.17
CA THR A 239 18.94 12.25 -31.46
C THR A 239 19.08 13.50 -30.59
N LEU A 240 19.37 13.33 -29.29
CA LEU A 240 19.60 14.44 -28.36
C LEU A 240 20.84 15.26 -28.77
N ARG A 241 21.94 14.58 -29.13
CA ARG A 241 23.16 15.21 -29.65
C ARG A 241 22.89 16.07 -30.89
N ARG A 242 22.20 15.53 -31.90
CA ARG A 242 21.89 16.30 -33.12
C ARG A 242 21.03 17.53 -32.83
N SER A 243 19.98 17.41 -32.01
CA SER A 243 19.12 18.55 -31.66
C SER A 243 19.88 19.65 -30.91
N HIS A 244 20.84 19.27 -30.06
CA HIS A 244 21.73 20.23 -29.40
C HIS A 244 22.68 20.93 -30.39
N GLU A 245 23.19 20.21 -31.40
CA GLU A 245 24.08 20.75 -32.44
C GLU A 245 23.37 21.60 -33.50
N SER A 246 22.11 21.29 -33.84
CA SER A 246 21.33 21.98 -34.88
C SER A 246 20.43 23.10 -34.37
N GLY A 247 20.02 23.04 -33.11
CA GLY A 247 18.95 23.89 -32.56
C GLY A 247 17.55 23.48 -33.04
N ASP A 248 17.37 22.26 -33.58
CA ASP A 248 16.08 21.75 -34.03
C ASP A 248 15.03 21.72 -32.91
N ASP A 249 13.77 21.97 -33.28
CA ASP A 249 12.62 21.93 -32.36
C ASP A 249 12.19 20.49 -32.01
N LEU A 250 13.09 19.77 -31.34
CA LEU A 250 12.85 18.43 -30.83
C LEU A 250 11.74 18.44 -29.76
N LEU A 251 11.57 19.54 -29.02
CA LEU A 251 10.55 19.66 -27.98
C LEU A 251 9.13 19.59 -28.56
N GLU A 252 8.81 20.37 -29.60
CA GLU A 252 7.47 20.31 -30.21
C GLU A 252 7.23 18.95 -30.90
N ASN A 253 8.27 18.31 -31.43
CA ASN A 253 8.18 16.95 -31.97
C ASN A 253 7.87 15.91 -30.87
N MET A 254 8.53 16.00 -29.71
CA MET A 254 8.24 15.16 -28.54
C MET A 254 6.81 15.40 -28.03
N VAL A 255 6.43 16.65 -27.78
CA VAL A 255 5.08 17.03 -27.32
C VAL A 255 4.01 16.53 -28.30
N THR A 256 4.18 16.77 -29.60
CA THR A 256 3.24 16.29 -30.64
C THR A 256 3.11 14.77 -30.65
N CYS A 257 4.21 14.03 -30.45
CA CYS A 257 4.16 12.58 -30.34
C CYS A 257 3.39 12.14 -29.09
N VAL A 258 3.68 12.72 -27.93
CA VAL A 258 3.02 12.39 -26.65
C VAL A 258 1.54 12.73 -26.67
N THR A 259 1.13 13.92 -27.10
CA THR A 259 -0.29 14.31 -27.21
C THR A 259 -1.04 13.36 -28.15
N ARG A 260 -0.40 12.88 -29.22
CA ARG A 260 -0.96 11.84 -30.11
C ARG A 260 -1.07 10.46 -29.43
N GLN A 261 -0.19 10.13 -28.47
CA GLN A 261 -0.30 8.90 -27.68
C GLN A 261 -1.43 9.00 -26.65
N LEU A 262 -1.50 10.10 -25.88
CA LEU A 262 -2.56 10.32 -24.87
C LEU A 262 -3.97 10.26 -25.51
N ARG A 263 -4.15 10.84 -26.71
CA ARG A 263 -5.42 10.75 -27.46
C ARG A 263 -5.84 9.31 -27.80
N LYS A 264 -4.92 8.34 -27.88
CA LYS A 264 -5.27 6.92 -28.09
C LYS A 264 -5.88 6.26 -26.84
N LEU A 265 -5.54 6.76 -25.65
CA LEU A 265 -6.07 6.26 -24.36
C LEU A 265 -7.50 6.76 -24.07
N GLN A 266 -8.18 7.40 -25.04
CA GLN A 266 -9.54 7.94 -24.92
C GLN A 266 -9.70 8.91 -23.73
N THR A 267 -8.65 9.66 -23.40
CA THR A 267 -8.62 10.58 -22.26
C THR A 267 -9.75 11.62 -22.32
N THR A 268 -10.49 11.77 -21.24
CA THR A 268 -11.59 12.75 -21.11
C THR A 268 -11.15 13.97 -20.31
N GLY A 269 -11.93 15.06 -20.39
CA GLY A 269 -11.74 16.28 -19.59
C GLY A 269 -10.76 17.30 -20.18
N VAL A 270 -10.47 18.35 -19.39
CA VAL A 270 -9.50 19.41 -19.71
C VAL A 270 -8.07 19.02 -19.30
N VAL A 271 -7.95 18.24 -18.22
CA VAL A 271 -6.73 17.50 -17.88
C VAL A 271 -6.91 16.08 -18.42
N PRO A 272 -5.98 15.52 -19.22
CA PRO A 272 -6.17 14.22 -19.82
C PRO A 272 -6.27 13.14 -18.73
N CYS A 273 -7.44 12.52 -18.56
CA CYS A 273 -7.61 11.43 -17.59
C CYS A 273 -8.26 10.19 -18.18
N VAL A 274 -7.84 9.02 -17.71
CA VAL A 274 -8.45 7.71 -17.99
C VAL A 274 -9.25 7.29 -16.76
N LEU A 275 -10.54 7.02 -16.94
CA LEU A 275 -11.47 6.58 -15.90
C LEU A 275 -11.99 5.19 -16.27
N PHE A 276 -12.05 4.27 -15.30
CA PHE A 276 -12.72 2.98 -15.44
C PHE A 276 -13.19 2.42 -14.11
N GLU A 277 -14.17 1.51 -14.18
CA GLU A 277 -14.71 0.76 -13.05
C GLU A 277 -14.85 -0.73 -13.37
N THR A 278 -14.86 -1.56 -12.31
CA THR A 278 -14.98 -3.03 -12.36
C THR A 278 -15.36 -3.58 -10.97
N ASP A 279 -15.86 -4.80 -10.91
CA ASP A 279 -16.08 -5.55 -9.66
C ASP A 279 -14.94 -6.53 -9.32
N SER A 280 -13.91 -6.68 -10.18
CA SER A 280 -12.73 -7.52 -9.93
C SER A 280 -11.52 -6.69 -9.49
N GLN A 281 -10.92 -7.05 -8.35
CA GLN A 281 -9.68 -6.47 -7.86
C GLN A 281 -8.50 -6.78 -8.81
N GLU A 282 -8.49 -7.97 -9.40
CA GLU A 282 -7.47 -8.45 -10.32
C GLU A 282 -7.51 -7.67 -11.64
N GLU A 283 -8.71 -7.42 -12.18
CA GLU A 283 -8.88 -6.60 -13.38
C GLU A 283 -8.51 -5.13 -13.11
N LEU A 284 -8.95 -4.59 -11.97
CA LEU A 284 -8.57 -3.25 -11.51
C LEU A 284 -7.05 -3.11 -11.44
N LYS A 285 -6.38 -4.04 -10.75
CA LYS A 285 -4.91 -4.08 -10.61
C LYS A 285 -4.23 -4.22 -11.97
N ALA A 286 -4.67 -5.15 -12.83
CA ALA A 286 -4.06 -5.37 -14.14
C ALA A 286 -4.17 -4.13 -15.05
N ARG A 287 -5.31 -3.45 -15.03
CA ARG A 287 -5.55 -2.22 -15.82
C ARG A 287 -4.85 -1.00 -15.24
N LEU A 288 -4.84 -0.84 -13.92
CA LEU A 288 -4.12 0.23 -13.24
C LEU A 288 -2.61 0.07 -13.46
N LEU A 289 -2.09 -1.16 -13.33
CA LEU A 289 -0.68 -1.47 -13.58
C LEU A 289 -0.27 -0.98 -14.96
N ARG A 290 -0.98 -1.38 -16.03
CA ARG A 290 -0.73 -1.00 -17.44
C ARG A 290 -0.62 0.50 -17.74
N LEU A 291 -1.09 1.36 -16.85
CA LEU A 291 -1.03 2.83 -16.99
C LEU A 291 0.07 3.46 -16.12
N THR A 292 0.71 2.69 -15.23
CA THR A 292 1.45 3.21 -14.05
C THR A 292 2.82 2.56 -13.78
N ASP A 293 3.29 1.60 -14.59
CA ASP A 293 4.70 1.13 -14.58
C ASP A 293 5.29 1.14 -16.01
N SER A 294 6.55 0.73 -16.14
CA SER A 294 7.23 0.42 -17.39
C SER A 294 7.19 -1.06 -17.74
N ASP A 295 7.05 -1.96 -16.77
CA ASP A 295 7.16 -3.40 -16.95
C ASP A 295 5.78 -4.08 -17.03
N HIS A 296 5.29 -4.23 -18.26
CA HIS A 296 3.95 -4.76 -18.56
C HIS A 296 3.94 -6.02 -19.43
N GLY A 297 5.12 -6.52 -19.82
CA GLY A 297 5.25 -7.63 -20.77
C GLY A 297 4.87 -7.30 -22.23
N GLU A 298 4.49 -6.06 -22.52
CA GLU A 298 4.28 -5.54 -23.88
C GLU A 298 5.48 -4.69 -24.30
N ASP A 299 6.00 -4.91 -25.52
CA ASP A 299 7.17 -4.23 -26.10
C ASP A 299 6.81 -2.81 -26.59
N THR A 300 6.23 -2.00 -25.71
CA THR A 300 5.54 -0.74 -26.02
C THR A 300 5.96 0.39 -25.07
N SER A 301 5.89 1.63 -25.56
CA SER A 301 6.17 2.82 -24.74
C SER A 301 5.14 3.00 -23.63
N SER A 302 5.61 3.11 -22.39
CA SER A 302 4.74 3.46 -21.25
C SER A 302 4.73 4.97 -21.02
N LEU A 303 3.53 5.47 -20.70
CA LEU A 303 3.30 6.86 -20.35
C LEU A 303 3.32 7.11 -18.83
N TRP A 304 3.75 6.14 -18.01
CA TRP A 304 3.76 6.30 -16.55
C TRP A 304 4.49 7.55 -16.04
N PRO A 305 5.62 8.03 -16.61
CA PRO A 305 6.30 9.23 -16.09
C PRO A 305 5.53 10.54 -16.38
N LEU A 306 4.44 10.46 -17.15
CA LEU A 306 3.52 11.56 -17.44
C LEU A 306 2.26 11.52 -16.56
N VAL A 307 2.07 10.49 -15.74
CA VAL A 307 0.96 10.40 -14.79
C VAL A 307 1.25 11.35 -13.62
N ALA A 308 0.37 12.32 -13.40
CA ALA A 308 0.47 13.28 -12.32
C ALA A 308 -0.08 12.75 -10.99
N VAL A 309 -1.04 11.81 -11.04
CA VAL A 309 -1.67 11.13 -9.90
C VAL A 309 -2.59 10.00 -10.37
N ALA A 310 -2.75 8.95 -9.55
CA ALA A 310 -3.88 8.02 -9.64
C ALA A 310 -4.81 8.13 -8.41
N TYR A 311 -6.09 7.90 -8.61
CA TYR A 311 -7.09 7.68 -7.57
C TYR A 311 -7.70 6.29 -7.76
N VAL A 312 -7.83 5.53 -6.68
CA VAL A 312 -8.40 4.18 -6.65
C VAL A 312 -9.56 4.17 -5.67
N GLY A 313 -10.76 3.92 -6.18
CA GLY A 313 -12.00 3.83 -5.42
C GLY A 313 -12.27 2.40 -4.99
N ASN A 314 -12.57 2.20 -3.71
CA ASN A 314 -13.07 0.94 -3.16
C ASN A 314 -14.22 1.23 -2.19
N LYS A 315 -15.43 0.85 -2.61
CA LYS A 315 -16.68 1.10 -1.86
C LYS A 315 -16.90 0.13 -0.69
N ALA A 316 -16.21 -1.01 -0.67
CA ALA A 316 -16.31 -2.00 0.39
C ALA A 316 -15.48 -1.60 1.63
N SER A 317 -14.31 -0.97 1.43
CA SER A 317 -13.35 -0.73 2.52
C SER A 317 -13.89 0.21 3.62
N ALA A 318 -14.18 -0.37 4.79
CA ALA A 318 -14.69 0.36 5.96
C ALA A 318 -13.72 1.42 6.52
N LEU A 319 -12.44 1.40 6.15
CA LEU A 319 -11.49 2.46 6.48
C LEU A 319 -11.67 3.69 5.58
N LEU A 320 -11.85 3.48 4.27
CA LEU A 320 -11.90 4.56 3.27
C LEU A 320 -13.18 5.40 3.36
N LYS A 321 -14.24 4.87 4.00
CA LYS A 321 -15.42 5.62 4.47
C LYS A 321 -15.05 6.85 5.31
N HIS A 322 -13.95 6.80 6.07
CA HIS A 322 -13.56 7.87 7.01
C HIS A 322 -12.26 8.60 6.65
N VAL A 323 -11.30 7.95 5.98
CA VAL A 323 -10.00 8.55 5.63
C VAL A 323 -9.66 8.34 4.16
N THR A 324 -8.74 9.13 3.64
CA THR A 324 -8.10 8.90 2.34
C THR A 324 -6.65 8.49 2.57
N LEU A 325 -6.24 7.32 2.09
CA LEU A 325 -4.84 6.92 2.14
C LEU A 325 -4.12 7.48 0.90
N LEU A 326 -2.85 7.85 1.05
CA LEU A 326 -2.00 8.32 -0.03
C LEU A 326 -0.69 7.54 0.00
N ASP A 327 -0.53 6.64 -0.98
CA ASP A 327 0.75 6.00 -1.23
C ASP A 327 1.68 6.93 -2.00
N LEU A 328 2.95 6.91 -1.60
CA LEU A 328 3.98 7.83 -2.08
C LEU A 328 5.23 7.04 -2.47
N PRO A 329 5.89 7.40 -3.58
CA PRO A 329 7.23 6.93 -3.88
C PRO A 329 8.24 7.20 -2.75
N GLY A 330 9.41 6.56 -2.82
CA GLY A 330 10.43 6.68 -1.78
C GLY A 330 11.06 8.08 -1.71
N ILE A 331 11.11 8.68 -0.51
CA ILE A 331 11.84 9.94 -0.22
C ILE A 331 13.38 9.78 -0.22
N THR A 332 13.89 8.74 -0.87
CA THR A 332 15.29 8.40 -1.14
C THR A 332 15.43 7.62 -2.47
N ASP A 333 14.44 7.71 -3.37
CA ASP A 333 14.53 7.06 -4.68
C ASP A 333 15.64 7.70 -5.52
N THR A 334 16.27 6.93 -6.40
CA THR A 334 17.31 7.46 -7.31
C THR A 334 16.70 8.27 -8.46
N ASN A 335 15.47 7.94 -8.87
CA ASN A 335 14.70 8.70 -9.85
C ASN A 335 14.14 9.97 -9.20
N GLN A 336 14.65 11.14 -9.60
CA GLN A 336 14.26 12.42 -8.99
C GLN A 336 12.79 12.80 -9.22
N LEU A 337 12.15 12.32 -10.31
CA LEU A 337 10.73 12.58 -10.56
C LEU A 337 9.85 12.03 -9.44
N ARG A 338 10.23 10.87 -8.89
CA ARG A 338 9.54 10.26 -7.74
C ARG A 338 9.73 11.07 -6.46
N VAL A 339 10.90 11.67 -6.26
CA VAL A 339 11.20 12.55 -5.12
C VAL A 339 10.40 13.85 -5.21
N ASP A 340 10.42 14.51 -6.37
CA ASP A 340 9.68 15.77 -6.63
C ASP A 340 8.16 15.58 -6.51
N MET A 341 7.61 14.52 -7.11
CA MET A 341 6.21 14.15 -6.91
C MET A 341 5.88 13.94 -5.43
N THR A 342 6.72 13.21 -4.71
CA THR A 342 6.49 12.96 -3.27
C THR A 342 6.46 14.27 -2.47
N HIS A 343 7.38 15.20 -2.71
CA HIS A 343 7.35 16.52 -2.07
C HIS A 343 6.12 17.35 -2.46
N ARG A 344 5.70 17.36 -3.74
CA ARG A 344 4.47 18.02 -4.21
C ARG A 344 3.23 17.48 -3.47
N TYR A 345 3.16 16.17 -3.22
CA TYR A 345 1.98 15.54 -2.63
C TYR A 345 1.96 15.48 -1.10
N ILE A 346 3.10 15.44 -0.41
CA ILE A 346 3.17 15.63 1.06
C ILE A 346 2.54 16.97 1.48
N SER A 347 2.54 17.98 0.59
CA SER A 347 1.86 19.26 0.81
C SER A 347 0.34 19.14 1.06
N ARG A 348 -0.30 18.07 0.54
CA ARG A 348 -1.75 17.78 0.62
C ARG A 348 -2.11 16.83 1.77
N CYS A 349 -1.12 16.21 2.43
CA CYS A 349 -1.36 15.35 3.58
C CYS A 349 -1.89 16.15 4.79
N HIS A 350 -2.70 15.48 5.59
CA HIS A 350 -3.22 15.95 6.88
C HIS A 350 -2.63 15.15 8.07
N ALA A 351 -2.15 13.93 7.80
CA ALA A 351 -1.45 13.06 8.73
C ALA A 351 -0.35 12.27 7.99
N MET A 352 0.58 11.67 8.74
CA MET A 352 1.74 10.97 8.19
C MET A 352 2.06 9.69 8.98
N LEU A 353 2.26 8.59 8.26
CA LEU A 353 2.72 7.32 8.81
C LEU A 353 4.17 7.05 8.37
N CYS A 354 5.09 7.01 9.33
CA CYS A 354 6.47 6.59 9.13
C CYS A 354 6.56 5.06 9.26
N ILE A 355 6.50 4.37 8.13
CA ILE A 355 6.54 2.90 8.05
C ILE A 355 8.00 2.42 8.11
N VAL A 356 8.33 1.57 9.07
CA VAL A 356 9.69 1.09 9.33
C VAL A 356 9.65 -0.35 9.86
N PRO A 357 10.56 -1.26 9.46
CA PRO A 357 10.61 -2.59 10.08
C PRO A 357 11.06 -2.51 11.54
N THR A 358 10.74 -3.53 12.32
CA THR A 358 11.19 -3.69 13.71
C THR A 358 12.73 -3.60 13.85
N ASP A 359 13.45 -4.06 12.83
CA ASP A 359 14.91 -3.99 12.76
C ASP A 359 15.44 -2.55 12.84
N ARG A 360 16.16 -2.24 13.92
CA ARG A 360 16.84 -0.95 14.17
C ARG A 360 15.94 0.29 14.17
N VAL A 361 14.63 0.16 14.40
CA VAL A 361 13.67 1.30 14.42
C VAL A 361 14.12 2.50 15.28
N ILE A 362 14.82 2.26 16.39
CA ILE A 362 15.37 3.29 17.27
C ILE A 362 16.51 4.05 16.56
N ASP A 363 17.51 3.34 16.06
CA ASP A 363 18.75 3.88 15.48
C ASP A 363 18.63 4.20 13.97
N ASN A 364 17.42 4.19 13.40
CA ASN A 364 17.21 4.36 11.97
C ASN A 364 17.31 5.85 11.55
N PRO A 365 18.30 6.23 10.71
CA PRO A 365 18.50 7.62 10.29
C PRO A 365 17.41 8.15 9.34
N GLU A 366 16.66 7.27 8.67
CA GLU A 366 15.51 7.68 7.86
C GLU A 366 14.33 8.06 8.76
N VAL A 367 14.04 7.27 9.80
CA VAL A 367 13.02 7.60 10.82
C VAL A 367 13.37 8.91 11.51
N GLU A 368 14.63 9.08 11.90
CA GLU A 368 15.16 10.34 12.45
C GLU A 368 14.84 11.53 11.53
N ARG A 369 15.23 11.43 10.25
CA ARG A 369 15.00 12.48 9.24
C ARG A 369 13.51 12.75 9.01
N ILE A 370 12.68 11.71 8.91
CA ILE A 370 11.22 11.84 8.72
C ILE A 370 10.60 12.60 9.89
N ILE A 371 10.91 12.22 11.13
CA ILE A 371 10.35 12.88 12.31
C ILE A 371 10.87 14.33 12.39
N ALA A 372 12.18 14.56 12.23
CA ALA A 372 12.78 15.88 12.25
C ALA A 372 12.28 16.83 11.15
N THR A 373 11.81 16.31 10.00
CA THR A 373 11.28 17.12 8.89
C THR A 373 9.77 17.40 9.03
N TYR A 374 9.01 16.49 9.67
CA TYR A 374 7.54 16.51 9.58
C TYR A 374 6.78 16.57 10.91
N ALA A 375 7.43 16.50 12.07
CA ALA A 375 6.75 16.58 13.37
C ALA A 375 6.12 17.95 13.65
N ASP A 376 6.78 19.05 13.30
CA ASP A 376 6.20 20.42 13.37
C ASP A 376 5.02 20.60 12.40
N ARG A 377 5.02 19.87 11.27
CA ARG A 377 3.97 19.94 10.25
C ARG A 377 2.72 19.13 10.63
N PHE A 378 2.89 18.00 11.32
CA PHE A 378 1.82 17.09 11.71
C PHE A 378 1.78 16.88 13.24
N PRO A 379 1.58 17.94 14.04
CA PRO A 379 1.54 17.83 15.50
C PRO A 379 0.40 16.90 15.93
N ASN A 380 0.75 15.81 16.64
CA ASN A 380 -0.14 14.71 17.03
C ASN A 380 -0.82 13.95 15.86
N ALA A 381 -0.36 14.15 14.62
CA ALA A 381 -0.83 13.47 13.41
C ALA A 381 0.30 12.74 12.65
N LEU A 382 1.52 12.78 13.18
CA LEU A 382 2.64 11.92 12.79
C LEU A 382 2.69 10.68 13.71
N ALA A 383 2.75 9.49 13.13
CA ALA A 383 2.93 8.24 13.86
C ALA A 383 4.01 7.36 13.22
N VAL A 384 4.70 6.56 14.04
CA VAL A 384 5.63 5.50 13.59
C VAL A 384 4.88 4.16 13.57
N VAL A 385 4.98 3.44 12.46
CA VAL A 385 4.35 2.13 12.27
C VAL A 385 5.46 1.09 12.08
N VAL A 386 5.58 0.20 13.05
CA VAL A 386 6.67 -0.76 13.20
C VAL A 386 6.24 -2.10 12.62
N THR A 387 6.69 -2.39 11.39
CA THR A 387 6.30 -3.58 10.63
C THR A 387 7.17 -4.79 10.98
N LYS A 388 6.74 -5.99 10.53
CA LYS A 388 7.43 -7.27 10.79
C LYS A 388 7.54 -7.58 12.30
N SER A 389 6.59 -7.08 13.09
CA SER A 389 6.55 -7.23 14.56
C SER A 389 6.27 -8.66 15.03
N ASP A 390 5.98 -9.57 14.10
CA ASP A 390 5.94 -11.04 14.22
C ASP A 390 7.32 -11.72 14.22
N THR A 391 8.34 -11.11 13.61
CA THR A 391 9.62 -11.79 13.36
C THR A 391 10.51 -11.86 14.59
N GLY A 392 11.27 -12.96 14.77
CA GLY A 392 12.28 -13.07 15.83
C GLY A 392 11.73 -13.10 17.27
N LEU A 393 10.50 -13.59 17.46
CA LEU A 393 9.88 -13.78 18.78
C LEU A 393 10.38 -15.07 19.41
N ASP A 394 11.54 -15.02 20.10
CA ASP A 394 12.19 -16.22 20.63
C ASP A 394 12.80 -16.05 22.04
N ASN A 395 13.38 -17.15 22.54
CA ASN A 395 14.10 -17.19 23.82
C ASN A 395 15.35 -16.29 23.86
N ASN A 396 15.86 -15.76 22.74
CA ASN A 396 16.95 -14.77 22.72
C ASN A 396 16.38 -13.37 22.98
N LEU A 397 15.30 -13.00 22.29
CA LEU A 397 14.57 -11.75 22.51
C LEU A 397 14.11 -11.64 23.98
N ALA A 398 13.51 -12.70 24.52
CA ALA A 398 13.06 -12.75 25.91
C ALA A 398 14.18 -12.39 26.89
N ARG A 399 15.33 -13.07 26.79
CA ARG A 399 16.53 -12.80 27.61
C ARG A 399 17.09 -11.40 27.39
N GLU A 400 17.01 -10.85 26.19
CA GLU A 400 17.52 -9.49 25.93
C GLU A 400 16.61 -8.41 26.54
N LEU A 401 15.29 -8.59 26.49
CA LEU A 401 14.31 -7.70 27.12
C LEU A 401 14.45 -7.74 28.66
N ILE A 402 14.54 -8.92 29.26
CA ILE A 402 14.79 -9.08 30.70
C ILE A 402 16.12 -8.40 31.10
N ARG A 403 17.20 -8.60 30.34
CA ARG A 403 18.51 -7.93 30.55
C ARG A 403 18.43 -6.39 30.43
N LYS A 404 17.46 -5.88 29.67
CA LYS A 404 17.16 -4.45 29.50
C LYS A 404 16.19 -3.90 30.57
N GLY A 405 15.72 -4.74 31.50
CA GLY A 405 14.76 -4.37 32.55
C GLY A 405 13.32 -4.23 32.07
N GLN A 406 12.98 -4.86 30.94
CA GLN A 406 11.62 -4.94 30.42
C GLN A 406 10.96 -6.26 30.88
N SER A 407 9.73 -6.18 31.40
CA SER A 407 8.94 -7.38 31.69
C SER A 407 8.48 -8.06 30.41
N VAL A 408 8.52 -9.39 30.40
CA VAL A 408 8.01 -10.26 29.32
C VAL A 408 6.63 -10.86 29.64
N GLY A 409 5.99 -10.42 30.73
CA GLY A 409 4.76 -11.02 31.23
C GLY A 409 4.94 -12.50 31.58
N ASP A 410 3.89 -13.29 31.34
CA ASP A 410 3.79 -14.69 31.76
C ASP A 410 4.56 -15.65 30.83
N TYR A 411 5.44 -15.12 29.97
CA TYR A 411 6.18 -15.87 28.94
C TYR A 411 6.96 -17.07 29.49
N GLU A 412 7.57 -16.95 30.66
CA GLU A 412 8.33 -18.06 31.26
C GLU A 412 7.41 -19.19 31.73
N GLU A 413 6.22 -18.87 32.27
CA GLU A 413 5.21 -19.85 32.68
C GLU A 413 4.61 -20.56 31.46
N LEU A 414 4.21 -19.79 30.44
CA LEU A 414 3.75 -20.31 29.15
C LEU A 414 4.80 -21.19 28.45
N CYS A 415 6.09 -20.84 28.56
CA CYS A 415 7.18 -21.66 28.03
C CYS A 415 7.33 -23.01 28.75
N ASN A 416 7.06 -23.06 30.05
CA ASN A 416 7.06 -24.29 30.84
C ASN A 416 5.84 -25.16 30.46
N GLU A 417 4.65 -24.58 30.37
CA GLU A 417 3.41 -25.27 29.95
C GLU A 417 3.53 -25.83 28.53
N ARG A 418 3.98 -25.02 27.56
CA ARG A 418 4.30 -25.44 26.18
C ARG A 418 5.24 -26.67 26.16
N THR A 419 6.21 -26.70 27.06
CA THR A 419 7.18 -27.81 27.15
C THR A 419 6.54 -29.07 27.73
N ALA A 420 5.71 -28.95 28.78
CA ALA A 420 4.92 -30.05 29.32
C ALA A 420 3.95 -30.64 28.29
N LEU A 421 3.19 -29.80 27.57
CA LEU A 421 2.27 -30.22 26.50
C LEU A 421 3.02 -30.96 25.38
N LYS A 422 4.16 -30.43 24.90
CA LYS A 422 4.98 -31.10 23.87
C LYS A 422 5.51 -32.47 24.33
N VAL A 423 5.81 -32.66 25.62
CA VAL A 423 6.17 -33.98 26.18
C VAL A 423 4.97 -34.92 26.17
N GLN A 424 3.83 -34.53 26.75
CA GLN A 424 2.61 -35.36 26.82
C GLN A 424 2.14 -35.81 25.43
N ILE A 425 2.07 -34.88 24.47
CA ILE A 425 1.71 -35.15 23.08
C ILE A 425 2.68 -36.15 22.43
N THR A 426 3.98 -36.07 22.75
CA THR A 426 5.00 -36.99 22.23
C THR A 426 4.88 -38.39 22.83
N GLU A 427 4.61 -38.49 24.13
CA GLU A 427 4.39 -39.76 24.85
C GLU A 427 3.13 -40.48 24.35
N LEU A 428 2.01 -39.76 24.19
CA LEU A 428 0.78 -40.30 23.60
C LEU A 428 0.99 -40.72 22.13
N LYS A 429 1.66 -39.89 21.32
CA LYS A 429 2.02 -40.24 19.92
C LYS A 429 3.00 -41.43 19.85
N ALA A 430 3.80 -41.70 20.89
CA ALA A 430 4.64 -42.90 20.99
C ALA A 430 3.82 -44.14 21.39
N SER A 431 2.99 -44.06 22.43
CA SER A 431 2.06 -45.12 22.87
C SER A 431 1.17 -45.61 21.71
N CYS A 432 0.62 -44.67 20.93
CA CYS A 432 -0.16 -44.98 19.72
C CYS A 432 0.63 -45.72 18.63
N LYS A 433 1.96 -45.52 18.53
CA LYS A 433 2.83 -46.27 17.59
C LYS A 433 3.13 -47.68 18.13
N GLU A 434 3.37 -47.83 19.43
CA GLU A 434 3.61 -49.13 20.04
C GLU A 434 2.36 -50.03 20.02
N ALA A 435 1.18 -49.48 20.28
CA ALA A 435 -0.10 -50.20 20.16
C ALA A 435 -0.25 -50.79 18.75
N LYS A 436 -0.04 -49.98 17.71
CA LYS A 436 -0.07 -50.40 16.30
C LYS A 436 0.97 -51.49 16.00
N LYS A 437 2.22 -51.32 16.47
CA LYS A 437 3.30 -52.32 16.31
C LYS A 437 2.96 -53.67 16.97
N ASN A 438 2.27 -53.63 18.11
CA ASN A 438 1.83 -54.81 18.86
C ASN A 438 0.48 -55.38 18.37
N GLY A 439 0.03 -55.03 17.16
CA GLY A 439 -1.20 -55.54 16.54
C GLY A 439 -2.50 -55.06 17.17
N LYS A 440 -2.45 -54.09 18.10
CA LYS A 440 -3.63 -53.54 18.78
C LYS A 440 -4.10 -52.27 18.08
N ARG A 441 -5.41 -52.14 17.87
CA ARG A 441 -6.02 -50.87 17.44
C ARG A 441 -5.91 -49.87 18.60
N ALA A 442 -5.22 -48.74 18.37
CA ALA A 442 -5.22 -47.63 19.30
C ALA A 442 -6.66 -47.10 19.50
N LYS A 443 -6.99 -46.67 20.71
CA LYS A 443 -8.34 -46.16 21.06
C LYS A 443 -8.62 -44.84 20.35
N THR A 444 -9.86 -44.61 19.93
CA THR A 444 -10.30 -43.30 19.38
C THR A 444 -10.06 -42.17 20.37
N SER A 445 -10.37 -42.41 21.66
CA SER A 445 -10.14 -41.46 22.76
C SER A 445 -8.70 -40.96 22.90
N THR A 446 -7.71 -41.75 22.49
CA THR A 446 -6.29 -41.35 22.55
C THR A 446 -5.87 -40.56 21.30
N PHE A 447 -6.67 -40.55 20.23
CA PHE A 447 -6.53 -39.58 19.14
C PHE A 447 -7.26 -38.27 19.47
N GLU A 448 -8.45 -38.35 20.05
CA GLU A 448 -9.22 -37.19 20.56
C GLU A 448 -8.38 -36.40 21.59
N GLU A 449 -7.81 -37.07 22.60
CA GLU A 449 -6.87 -36.51 23.59
C GLU A 449 -5.60 -35.89 22.96
N ILE A 450 -5.14 -36.43 21.82
CA ILE A 450 -3.99 -35.87 21.08
C ILE A 450 -4.36 -34.60 20.32
N ASP A 451 -5.57 -34.51 19.77
CA ASP A 451 -6.09 -33.31 19.11
C ASP A 451 -6.29 -32.19 20.14
N GLU A 452 -7.03 -32.44 21.22
CA GLU A 452 -7.29 -31.46 22.29
C GLU A 452 -5.99 -30.86 22.87
N LEU A 453 -4.97 -31.69 23.10
CA LEU A 453 -3.66 -31.23 23.56
C LEU A 453 -2.88 -30.48 22.46
N SER A 454 -3.07 -30.81 21.18
CA SER A 454 -2.42 -30.10 20.06
C SER A 454 -3.04 -28.73 19.82
N ASP A 455 -4.36 -28.59 19.93
CA ASP A 455 -5.07 -27.31 19.90
C ASP A 455 -4.68 -26.43 21.09
N HIS A 456 -4.64 -26.99 22.30
CA HIS A 456 -4.20 -26.24 23.48
C HIS A 456 -2.73 -25.80 23.35
N LEU A 457 -1.87 -26.66 22.81
CA LEU A 457 -0.49 -26.29 22.51
C LEU A 457 -0.40 -25.13 21.53
N ALA A 458 -1.18 -25.11 20.45
CA ALA A 458 -1.18 -24.03 19.47
C ALA A 458 -1.63 -22.69 20.09
N GLU A 459 -2.63 -22.70 20.98
CA GLU A 459 -3.06 -21.50 21.73
C GLU A 459 -1.99 -21.02 22.74
N ILE A 460 -1.25 -21.94 23.38
CA ILE A 460 -0.10 -21.60 24.23
C ILE A 460 1.07 -21.04 23.40
N GLU A 461 1.31 -21.52 22.17
CA GLU A 461 2.31 -20.95 21.28
C GLU A 461 1.91 -19.56 20.75
N ARG A 462 0.61 -19.32 20.49
CA ARG A 462 0.08 -17.97 20.22
C ARG A 462 0.33 -17.03 21.39
N LYS A 463 -0.06 -17.40 22.62
CA LYS A 463 0.19 -16.60 23.84
C LYS A 463 1.68 -16.32 24.05
N CYS A 464 2.56 -17.30 23.87
CA CYS A 464 4.01 -17.12 23.89
C CYS A 464 4.47 -15.98 22.96
N ASN A 465 3.95 -15.97 21.72
CA ASN A 465 4.31 -14.96 20.73
C ASN A 465 3.76 -13.57 21.10
N VAL A 466 2.50 -13.49 21.55
CA VAL A 466 1.86 -12.23 21.97
C VAL A 466 2.58 -11.60 23.17
N CYS A 467 2.98 -12.37 24.19
CA CYS A 467 3.74 -11.85 25.32
C CYS A 467 5.08 -11.21 24.91
N LEU A 468 5.81 -11.81 23.95
CA LEU A 468 7.05 -11.22 23.42
C LEU A 468 6.80 -10.04 22.48
N TYR A 469 5.73 -10.08 21.71
CA TYR A 469 5.29 -8.97 20.85
C TYR A 469 5.02 -7.73 21.70
N ASP A 470 4.18 -7.84 22.74
CA ASP A 470 3.83 -6.73 23.62
C ASP A 470 5.02 -6.23 24.43
N ALA A 471 5.84 -7.13 24.98
CA ALA A 471 7.06 -6.74 25.68
C ALA A 471 8.04 -5.98 24.77
N ARG A 472 8.20 -6.42 23.52
CA ARG A 472 9.03 -5.75 22.52
C ARG A 472 8.44 -4.40 22.08
N MET A 473 7.13 -4.32 21.85
CA MET A 473 6.47 -3.07 21.43
C MET A 473 6.41 -2.04 22.55
N SER A 474 6.17 -2.46 23.79
CA SER A 474 6.29 -1.63 24.99
C SER A 474 7.70 -1.03 25.13
N TRP A 475 8.74 -1.85 24.95
CA TRP A 475 10.13 -1.37 24.93
C TRP A 475 10.40 -0.40 23.78
N ILE A 476 10.01 -0.75 22.54
CA ILE A 476 10.26 0.08 21.35
C ILE A 476 9.54 1.43 21.46
N LYS A 477 8.26 1.45 21.84
CA LYS A 477 7.49 2.69 22.04
C LYS A 477 8.16 3.59 23.09
N LYS A 478 8.60 3.02 24.21
CA LYS A 478 9.34 3.75 25.26
C LYS A 478 10.65 4.35 24.74
N GLN A 479 11.45 3.60 23.98
CA GLN A 479 12.73 4.09 23.45
C GLN A 479 12.55 5.13 22.34
N VAL A 480 11.70 4.86 21.34
CA VAL A 480 11.44 5.78 20.22
C VAL A 480 10.86 7.10 20.73
N CYS A 481 9.85 7.08 21.62
CA CYS A 481 9.28 8.32 22.15
C CYS A 481 10.21 9.06 23.14
N SER A 482 11.27 8.40 23.65
CA SER A 482 12.29 9.05 24.47
C SER A 482 13.40 9.70 23.64
N ASP A 483 13.95 8.98 22.66
CA ASP A 483 15.04 9.44 21.81
C ASP A 483 14.59 10.52 20.82
N LYS A 484 13.49 10.25 20.09
CA LYS A 484 12.94 11.19 19.08
C LYS A 484 12.28 12.42 19.70
N LYS A 485 12.14 12.47 21.04
CA LYS A 485 11.50 13.57 21.79
C LYS A 485 12.04 14.96 21.45
N ARG A 486 13.33 15.06 21.11
CA ARG A 486 13.98 16.33 20.72
C ARG A 486 13.42 16.95 19.43
N HIS A 487 12.71 16.17 18.61
CA HIS A 487 12.07 16.59 17.37
C HIS A 487 10.55 16.76 17.48
N ILE A 488 9.95 16.45 18.65
CA ILE A 488 8.50 16.56 18.84
C ILE A 488 8.15 17.94 19.40
N PRO A 489 7.15 18.65 18.85
CA PRO A 489 6.72 19.95 19.37
C PRO A 489 6.29 19.89 20.84
N ARG A 490 6.39 21.02 21.54
CA ARG A 490 5.94 21.11 22.94
C ARG A 490 4.45 20.73 23.04
N ASN A 491 4.11 20.00 24.11
CA ASN A 491 2.78 19.46 24.39
C ASN A 491 2.22 18.49 23.33
N CYS A 492 3.06 17.99 22.41
CA CYS A 492 2.67 16.96 21.45
C CYS A 492 3.27 15.60 21.82
N SER A 493 2.64 14.53 21.36
CA SER A 493 3.11 13.14 21.51
C SER A 493 3.32 12.47 20.15
N LEU A 494 4.39 11.68 20.05
CA LEU A 494 4.59 10.76 18.93
C LEU A 494 3.88 9.45 19.23
N GLU A 495 2.96 9.04 18.35
CA GLU A 495 2.38 7.70 18.45
C GLU A 495 3.27 6.65 17.77
N VAL A 496 3.27 5.46 18.35
CA VAL A 496 4.01 4.29 17.86
C VAL A 496 3.08 3.08 17.93
N PHE A 497 2.98 2.36 16.82
CA PHE A 497 2.17 1.15 16.66
C PHE A 497 3.05 0.00 16.16
N GLY A 498 3.04 -1.13 16.85
CA GLY A 498 3.49 -2.39 16.26
C GLY A 498 2.41 -2.93 15.33
N ILE A 499 2.80 -3.51 14.20
CA ILE A 499 1.92 -4.31 13.35
C ILE A 499 2.64 -5.53 12.76
N SER A 500 1.86 -6.58 12.50
CA SER A 500 2.24 -7.67 11.62
C SER A 500 1.27 -7.80 10.45
N ASN A 501 1.74 -7.43 9.26
CA ASN A 501 1.02 -7.69 8.02
C ASN A 501 1.01 -9.19 7.68
N ALA A 502 2.02 -9.96 8.13
CA ALA A 502 2.12 -11.40 7.88
C ALA A 502 1.06 -12.18 8.68
N TRP A 503 0.91 -11.89 9.98
CA TRP A 503 -0.19 -12.43 10.78
C TRP A 503 -1.55 -11.98 10.25
N TYR A 504 -1.70 -10.73 9.79
CA TYR A 504 -2.95 -10.26 9.18
C TYR A 504 -3.32 -11.02 7.91
N THR A 505 -2.38 -11.18 6.97
CA THR A 505 -2.61 -11.96 5.74
C THR A 505 -2.89 -13.44 6.06
N HIS A 506 -2.20 -14.04 7.05
CA HIS A 506 -2.47 -15.42 7.47
C HIS A 506 -3.88 -15.59 8.06
N MET A 507 -4.37 -14.59 8.79
CA MET A 507 -5.73 -14.57 9.34
C MET A 507 -6.79 -14.43 8.25
N GLN A 508 -6.53 -13.68 7.18
CA GLN A 508 -7.42 -13.58 6.01
C GLN A 508 -7.38 -14.86 5.15
N SER A 509 -6.18 -15.35 4.85
CA SER A 509 -5.90 -16.51 4.00
C SER A 509 -4.78 -17.38 4.60
N PRO A 510 -5.12 -18.44 5.38
CA PRO A 510 -4.14 -19.31 6.00
C PRO A 510 -3.20 -19.96 4.97
N GLY A 511 -1.90 -19.71 5.10
CA GLY A 511 -0.86 -20.23 4.21
C GLY A 511 -0.33 -19.26 3.14
N ASP A 512 -1.01 -18.15 2.84
CA ASP A 512 -0.50 -17.13 1.89
C ASP A 512 0.61 -16.25 2.50
N ALA A 513 0.70 -16.22 3.83
CA ALA A 513 1.67 -15.41 4.56
C ALA A 513 3.06 -16.05 4.63
N ALA A 514 4.00 -15.52 3.84
CA ALA A 514 5.40 -15.96 3.85
C ALA A 514 6.04 -15.85 5.26
N GLY A 515 6.41 -17.00 5.84
CA GLY A 515 7.08 -17.10 7.14
C GLY A 515 6.18 -17.45 8.32
N VAL A 516 4.86 -17.53 8.11
CA VAL A 516 3.89 -18.04 9.10
C VAL A 516 3.59 -19.51 8.80
N ALA A 517 3.44 -20.35 9.83
CA ALA A 517 3.07 -21.75 9.64
C ALA A 517 1.54 -21.89 9.46
N TYR A 518 1.09 -22.83 8.63
CA TYR A 518 -0.34 -22.98 8.30
C TYR A 518 -1.24 -23.18 9.54
N ASP A 519 -0.71 -23.87 10.55
CA ASP A 519 -1.29 -24.18 11.85
C ASP A 519 -1.13 -23.07 12.92
N THR A 520 -0.58 -21.90 12.56
CA THR A 520 -0.46 -20.77 13.49
C THR A 520 -1.84 -20.17 13.78
N ILE A 521 -2.28 -20.20 15.03
CA ILE A 521 -3.48 -19.46 15.47
C ILE A 521 -3.11 -17.97 15.61
N VAL A 522 -3.92 -17.09 15.04
CA VAL A 522 -3.80 -15.62 15.09
C VAL A 522 -5.18 -15.03 15.32
N GLN A 523 -5.30 -14.05 16.23
CA GLN A 523 -6.51 -13.25 16.43
C GLN A 523 -6.32 -11.82 15.87
N PRO A 524 -7.39 -11.08 15.50
CA PRO A 524 -7.25 -9.75 14.90
C PRO A 524 -6.41 -8.77 15.72
N ASP A 525 -6.58 -8.75 17.04
CA ASP A 525 -5.84 -7.85 17.94
C ASP A 525 -4.33 -8.18 18.00
N ASP A 526 -3.94 -9.46 17.87
CA ASP A 526 -2.53 -9.90 17.85
C ASP A 526 -1.74 -9.20 16.73
N THR A 527 -2.42 -8.81 15.64
CA THR A 527 -1.81 -8.21 14.45
C THR A 527 -1.45 -6.72 14.61
N GLY A 528 -2.05 -6.03 15.59
CA GLY A 528 -2.00 -4.57 15.75
C GLY A 528 -2.76 -3.74 14.68
N ILE A 529 -3.26 -4.35 13.60
CA ILE A 529 -3.96 -3.66 12.51
C ILE A 529 -5.28 -3.00 12.97
N PRO A 530 -6.14 -3.63 13.79
CA PRO A 530 -7.33 -2.98 14.35
C PRO A 530 -7.01 -1.69 15.11
N ILE A 531 -5.93 -1.70 15.90
CA ILE A 531 -5.48 -0.54 16.70
C ILE A 531 -5.04 0.61 15.78
N LEU A 532 -4.29 0.29 14.71
CA LEU A 532 -3.87 1.28 13.71
C LEU A 532 -5.06 1.85 12.94
N ARG A 533 -6.01 1.01 12.48
CA ARG A 533 -7.26 1.45 11.85
C ARG A 533 -8.08 2.37 12.77
N LYS A 534 -8.18 2.02 14.06
CA LYS A 534 -8.89 2.82 15.07
C LYS A 534 -8.21 4.18 15.31
N TYR A 535 -6.87 4.23 15.29
CA TYR A 535 -6.13 5.50 15.28
C TYR A 535 -6.43 6.33 14.00
N LEU A 536 -6.41 5.72 12.81
CA LEU A 536 -6.70 6.43 11.58
C LEU A 536 -8.12 7.01 11.56
N ARG A 537 -9.14 6.26 12.02
CA ARG A 537 -10.50 6.79 12.17
C ARG A 537 -10.55 7.97 13.15
N ARG A 538 -9.80 7.96 14.26
CA ARG A 538 -9.72 9.12 15.19
C ARG A 538 -9.26 10.41 14.50
N LEU A 539 -8.39 10.34 13.49
CA LEU A 539 -7.93 11.51 12.71
C LEU A 539 -9.06 12.18 11.90
N ALA A 540 -10.15 11.45 11.59
CA ALA A 540 -11.32 12.00 10.92
C ALA A 540 -12.28 12.73 11.89
N ALA A 541 -12.27 12.38 13.18
CA ALA A 541 -13.23 12.88 14.17
C ALA A 541 -13.35 14.42 14.23
N PRO A 542 -12.26 15.22 14.24
CA PRO A 542 -12.37 16.68 14.28
C PRO A 542 -13.08 17.26 13.03
N ARG A 543 -12.88 16.62 11.88
CA ARG A 543 -13.45 17.04 10.58
C ARG A 543 -14.92 16.67 10.46
N ILE A 544 -15.31 15.53 11.02
CA ILE A 544 -16.73 15.14 11.17
C ILE A 544 -17.44 16.14 12.07
N THR A 545 -16.96 16.34 13.31
CA THR A 545 -17.56 17.30 14.24
C THR A 545 -17.66 18.71 13.65
N THR A 546 -16.59 19.22 13.03
CA THR A 546 -16.61 20.59 12.44
C THR A 546 -17.60 20.71 11.28
N ALA A 547 -17.74 19.68 10.43
CA ALA A 547 -18.66 19.71 9.30
C ALA A 547 -20.13 19.51 9.71
N ASP A 548 -20.38 18.74 10.78
CA ASP A 548 -21.71 18.62 11.39
C ASP A 548 -22.11 19.92 12.09
N ASP A 549 -21.22 20.48 12.92
CA ASP A 549 -21.50 21.68 13.69
C ASP A 549 -21.65 22.91 12.76
N ASP A 550 -20.88 23.01 11.66
CA ASP A 550 -21.09 24.05 10.63
C ASP A 550 -22.41 23.85 9.85
N LEU A 551 -22.82 22.60 9.58
CA LEU A 551 -24.12 22.35 8.93
C LEU A 551 -25.29 22.72 9.85
N ILE A 552 -25.27 22.23 11.10
CA ILE A 552 -26.39 22.25 12.04
C ILE A 552 -26.48 23.57 12.81
N CYS A 553 -25.34 24.17 13.22
CA CYS A 553 -25.33 25.38 14.05
C CYS A 553 -25.06 26.67 13.25
N SER A 554 -24.51 26.57 12.03
CA SER A 554 -24.16 27.71 11.18
C SER A 554 -25.07 27.80 9.94
N LYS A 555 -24.90 26.90 8.95
CA LYS A 555 -25.58 26.95 7.65
C LYS A 555 -27.10 26.94 7.76
N ILE A 556 -27.67 25.95 8.46
CA ILE A 556 -29.13 25.82 8.59
C ILE A 556 -29.75 26.98 9.39
N PRO A 557 -29.21 27.41 10.56
CA PRO A 557 -29.73 28.58 11.27
C PRO A 557 -29.50 29.91 10.57
N VAL A 558 -28.50 30.06 9.70
CA VAL A 558 -28.37 31.24 8.82
C VAL A 558 -29.45 31.21 7.73
N PHE A 559 -29.68 30.05 7.13
CA PHE A 559 -30.71 29.85 6.11
C PHE A 559 -32.12 30.16 6.64
N TYR A 560 -32.49 29.62 7.81
CA TYR A 560 -33.76 29.92 8.48
C TYR A 560 -33.93 31.38 8.94
N ARG A 561 -32.85 32.19 8.97
CA ARG A 561 -32.90 33.64 9.29
C ARG A 561 -32.88 34.53 8.04
N ALA A 562 -32.74 33.95 6.85
CA ALA A 562 -32.85 34.66 5.58
C ALA A 562 -34.28 34.60 5.01
N LEU A 563 -35.07 33.63 5.48
CA LEU A 563 -36.51 33.46 5.24
C LEU A 563 -37.35 34.34 6.18
#